data_AF-A0A2P2K0Y5-F1
#
_entry.id   AF-A0A2P2K0Y5-F1
#
_cell.length_a   1.000
_cell.length_b   1.000
_cell.length_c   1.000
_cell.angle_alpha   90.00
_cell.angle_beta   90.00
_cell.angle_gamma   90.00
#
_symmetry.space_group_name_H-M   'P 1'
#
loop_
_entity.id
_entity.type
_entity.pdbx_description
1 polymer ?
#
loop_
_entity_poly.entity_id
_entity_poly.type
_entity_poly.pdbx_seq_one_letter_code
_entity_poly.pdbx_strand_id
1 'polypeptide(L)'
;MDGSHKSVLSDMASQDQLVDSNDGVQGPCIWSCPKGGCKIELGKQIFCNRSLNMKNIVAVGFDMDYTLAQYKPETFESLAYEGTVRKLVYDLGYPQELLEWAFDWKYMVRGLVLDKKRGNILKMDRHKYVKVAYHGFREMLKEEKFGTYGNTLIRDAFDEPEYALIDTLFSLAEAYLFAQLVDFKDNNPGKFPEGADYARMYKDIRAAVDLCHRDGTLKQMVAKDPKRYINEDTLIVPMLKMLRNSGRSTFLVTNSLWDYTNIVMNFLCGSGALDGRRKCNFDWLQYFDVVITGRLCFLP
;
A
#
# COMPACT_ATOMS: atom_id res chain seq x y z
N MET A 1 82.04 -0.84 9.94
CA MET A 1 81.87 0.40 10.71
C MET A 1 80.75 1.15 10.02
N ASP A 2 79.52 0.66 10.19
CA ASP A 2 78.56 1.11 11.23
C ASP A 2 77.77 2.30 10.70
N GLY A 3 76.44 2.35 10.72
CA GLY A 3 75.44 1.47 11.29
C GLY A 3 74.06 2.05 10.96
N SER A 4 73.12 1.15 10.80
CA SER A 4 71.66 1.29 10.66
C SER A 4 70.96 2.31 11.55
N HIS A 5 69.95 3.00 11.01
CA HIS A 5 68.69 3.28 11.72
C HIS A 5 67.50 3.34 10.73
N LYS A 6 66.75 2.23 10.67
CA LYS A 6 65.32 2.22 10.32
C LYS A 6 64.55 2.56 11.60
N SER A 7 63.63 3.53 11.57
CA SER A 7 62.62 3.68 12.62
C SER A 7 61.29 3.11 12.14
N VAL A 8 60.99 1.95 12.72
CA VAL A 8 59.68 1.32 12.79
C VAL A 8 58.81 2.19 13.70
N LEU A 9 57.65 2.63 13.24
CA LEU A 9 56.58 3.10 14.12
C LEU A 9 55.46 2.08 14.08
N SER A 10 55.29 1.49 15.25
CA SER A 10 54.56 0.29 15.60
C SER A 10 53.05 0.48 15.60
N ASP A 11 52.36 -0.55 15.16
CA ASP A 11 50.96 -0.85 15.46
C ASP A 11 50.69 -0.72 16.98
N MET A 12 49.72 0.11 17.34
CA MET A 12 48.95 -0.07 18.56
C MET A 12 47.47 -0.21 18.18
N ALA A 13 47.08 -1.44 17.92
CA ALA A 13 45.70 -1.87 17.98
C ALA A 13 45.20 -1.62 19.42
N SER A 14 44.32 -0.63 19.58
CA SER A 14 43.50 -0.52 20.78
C SER A 14 42.27 -1.39 20.55
N GLN A 15 42.35 -2.64 21.00
CA GLN A 15 41.20 -3.53 21.16
C GLN A 15 40.32 -2.96 22.28
N ASP A 16 39.27 -2.22 21.93
CA ASP A 16 38.15 -2.07 22.86
C ASP A 16 37.30 -3.33 22.77
N GLN A 17 37.50 -4.19 23.76
CA GLN A 17 36.74 -5.41 23.99
C GLN A 17 35.26 -5.06 24.19
N LEU A 18 34.40 -5.70 23.38
CA LEU A 18 32.99 -5.89 23.68
C LEU A 18 32.88 -6.69 24.97
N VAL A 19 32.68 -6.00 26.09
CA VAL A 19 32.25 -6.62 27.34
C VAL A 19 30.74 -6.69 27.30
N ASP A 20 30.25 -7.92 27.13
CA ASP A 20 28.87 -8.29 27.36
C ASP A 20 28.58 -8.09 28.86
N SER A 21 27.72 -7.12 29.19
CA SER A 21 27.27 -6.89 30.56
C SER A 21 25.76 -6.74 30.55
N ASN A 22 25.16 -7.84 30.94
CA ASN A 22 23.75 -8.04 31.24
C ASN A 22 23.40 -7.19 32.47
N ASP A 23 22.90 -5.96 32.28
CA ASP A 23 22.24 -5.21 33.35
C ASP A 23 21.13 -4.30 32.81
N GLY A 24 19.95 -4.44 33.41
CA GLY A 24 18.69 -3.89 32.97
C GLY A 24 18.54 -2.38 33.18
N VAL A 25 19.16 -1.58 32.29
CA VAL A 25 18.83 -0.17 32.12
C VAL A 25 18.70 0.13 30.63
N GLN A 26 17.45 0.32 30.16
CA GLN A 26 17.16 0.80 28.81
C GLN A 26 17.65 2.25 28.67
N GLY A 27 18.90 2.42 28.23
CA GLY A 27 19.39 3.71 27.74
C GLY A 27 18.61 4.17 26.50
N PRO A 28 18.58 5.49 26.21
CA PRO A 28 17.92 6.00 25.01
C PRO A 28 18.60 5.40 23.78
N CYS A 29 17.83 4.67 22.99
CA CYS A 29 18.32 4.07 21.77
C CYS A 29 18.54 5.20 20.74
N ILE A 30 19.79 5.67 20.63
CA ILE A 30 20.19 6.71 19.68
C ILE A 30 20.41 6.02 18.32
N TRP A 31 19.36 6.01 17.49
CA TRP A 31 19.39 5.41 16.15
C TRP A 31 20.02 6.29 15.06
N SER A 32 20.40 7.52 15.40
CA SER A 32 21.14 8.42 14.51
C SER A 32 22.61 8.42 14.88
N CYS A 33 23.44 7.68 14.13
CA CYS A 33 24.88 7.73 14.30
C CYS A 33 25.46 8.94 13.52
N PRO A 34 26.15 9.90 14.17
CA PRO A 34 26.84 10.99 13.47
C PRO A 34 28.02 10.49 12.64
N LYS A 35 28.54 9.30 12.98
CA LYS A 35 29.60 8.64 12.23
C LYS A 35 28.94 7.86 11.08
N GLY A 36 28.98 8.43 9.88
CA GLY A 36 28.62 7.72 8.65
C GLY A 36 29.48 6.46 8.54
N GLY A 37 28.89 5.29 8.78
CA GLY A 37 29.65 4.05 8.88
C GLY A 37 28.83 2.77 8.93
N CYS A 38 27.59 2.79 9.42
CA CYS A 38 26.71 1.63 9.27
C CYS A 38 26.08 1.65 7.87
N LYS A 39 26.43 0.66 7.06
CA LYS A 39 25.72 0.36 5.80
C LYS A 39 24.32 -0.13 6.16
N ILE A 40 23.35 0.78 6.20
CA ILE A 40 21.94 0.46 6.40
C ILE A 40 21.49 -0.32 5.16
N GLU A 41 20.88 -1.50 5.37
CA GLU A 41 20.29 -2.28 4.27
C GLU A 41 19.30 -1.41 3.49
N LEU A 42 19.26 -1.56 2.16
CA LEU A 42 18.43 -0.71 1.28
C LEU A 42 16.97 -0.63 1.76
N GLY A 43 16.40 -1.76 2.21
CA GLY A 43 15.02 -1.83 2.71
C GLY A 43 14.76 -1.14 4.05
N LYS A 44 15.82 -0.68 4.75
CA LYS A 44 15.75 0.05 6.02
C LYS A 44 16.14 1.53 5.86
N GLN A 45 16.46 1.97 4.64
CA GLN A 45 16.85 3.35 4.36
C GLN A 45 15.62 4.26 4.21
N ILE A 46 15.78 5.52 4.62
CA ILE A 46 14.81 6.60 4.37
C ILE A 46 15.36 7.45 3.23
N PHE A 47 14.63 7.52 2.11
CA PHE A 47 15.00 8.32 0.95
C PHE A 47 14.48 9.76 1.08
N CYS A 48 15.33 10.74 0.75
CA CYS A 48 15.01 12.16 0.90
C CYS A 48 14.93 12.84 -0.48
N ASN A 49 13.71 13.21 -0.90
CA ASN A 49 13.53 14.05 -2.09
C ASN A 49 13.79 15.54 -1.81
N ARG A 50 13.51 15.99 -0.58
CA ARG A 50 13.73 17.35 -0.09
C ARG A 50 14.28 17.27 1.32
N SER A 51 15.13 18.23 1.68
CA SER A 51 15.68 18.33 3.04
C SER A 51 14.56 18.55 4.06
N LEU A 52 14.52 17.71 5.09
CA LEU A 52 13.54 17.79 6.18
C LEU A 52 14.29 17.81 7.52
N ASN A 53 14.14 18.91 8.27
CA ASN A 53 14.71 18.99 9.60
C ASN A 53 13.75 18.38 10.64
N MET A 54 14.05 17.15 11.06
CA MET A 54 13.22 16.43 12.03
C MET A 54 13.08 17.16 13.37
N LYS A 55 14.04 18.02 13.78
CA LYS A 55 13.94 18.79 15.03
C LYS A 55 12.74 19.75 15.04
N ASN A 56 12.32 20.24 13.88
CA ASN A 56 11.21 21.19 13.77
C ASN A 56 9.84 20.50 13.69
N ILE A 57 9.82 19.16 13.63
CA ILE A 57 8.58 18.38 13.55
C ILE A 57 8.03 18.18 14.96
N VAL A 58 6.89 18.82 15.24
CA VAL A 58 6.20 18.78 16.53
C VAL A 58 5.17 17.64 16.62
N ALA A 59 4.69 17.15 15.48
CA ALA A 59 3.71 16.08 15.41
C ALA A 59 3.95 15.15 14.22
N VAL A 60 3.61 13.87 14.38
CA VAL A 60 3.68 12.84 13.34
C VAL A 60 2.31 12.17 13.19
N GLY A 61 1.77 12.29 11.98
CA GLY A 61 0.50 11.69 11.60
C GLY A 61 0.69 10.37 10.87
N PHE A 62 -0.16 9.40 11.16
CA PHE A 62 -0.20 8.10 10.51
C PHE A 62 -1.53 7.91 9.79
N ASP A 63 -1.48 7.34 8.59
CA ASP A 63 -2.60 6.56 8.07
C ASP A 63 -2.51 5.13 8.64
N MET A 64 -3.61 4.39 8.60
CA MET A 64 -3.67 3.00 9.03
C MET A 64 -3.38 2.06 7.86
N ASP A 65 -4.24 2.08 6.85
CA ASP A 65 -4.27 1.08 5.80
C ASP A 65 -3.07 1.23 4.84
N TYR A 66 -2.30 0.16 4.63
CA TYR A 66 -1.03 0.17 3.88
C TYR A 66 0.04 1.15 4.40
N THR A 67 -0.12 1.69 5.62
CA THR A 67 0.90 2.50 6.31
C THR A 67 1.35 1.81 7.59
N LEU A 68 0.50 1.75 8.62
CA LEU A 68 0.75 0.94 9.82
C LEU A 68 0.37 -0.53 9.57
N ALA A 69 -0.79 -0.76 8.96
CA ALA A 69 -1.28 -2.07 8.58
C ALA A 69 -0.77 -2.44 7.19
N GLN A 70 0.33 -3.19 7.11
CA GLN A 70 0.84 -3.71 5.84
C GLN A 70 0.08 -4.98 5.48
N TYR A 71 -0.88 -4.89 4.56
CA TYR A 71 -1.64 -6.04 4.09
C TYR A 71 -0.80 -6.97 3.19
N LYS A 72 -1.16 -8.24 3.19
CA LYS A 72 -0.62 -9.30 2.33
C LYS A 72 -1.41 -9.32 1.02
N PRO A 73 -0.83 -8.92 -0.12
CA PRO A 73 -1.55 -8.87 -1.40
C PRO A 73 -2.18 -10.22 -1.77
N GLU A 74 -1.47 -11.32 -1.51
CA GLU A 74 -1.89 -12.67 -1.89
C GLU A 74 -3.18 -13.14 -1.21
N THR A 75 -3.53 -12.58 -0.05
CA THR A 75 -4.76 -12.93 0.68
C THR A 75 -5.77 -11.79 0.71
N PHE A 76 -5.33 -10.56 1.01
CA PHE A 76 -6.24 -9.45 1.22
C PHE A 76 -6.78 -8.89 -0.11
N GLU A 77 -5.92 -8.70 -1.12
CA GLU A 77 -6.37 -8.22 -2.42
C GLU A 77 -7.19 -9.29 -3.14
N SER A 78 -6.82 -10.56 -3.01
CA SER A 78 -7.62 -11.71 -3.50
C SER A 78 -9.02 -11.73 -2.89
N LEU A 79 -9.14 -11.48 -1.57
CA LEU A 79 -10.43 -11.39 -0.90
C LEU A 79 -11.29 -10.23 -1.45
N ALA A 80 -10.67 -9.06 -1.67
CA ALA A 80 -11.35 -7.89 -2.25
C ALA A 80 -11.79 -8.15 -3.69
N TYR A 81 -10.94 -8.78 -4.48
CA TYR A 81 -11.24 -9.19 -5.85
C TYR A 81 -12.44 -10.15 -5.90
N GLU A 82 -12.40 -11.25 -5.12
CA GLU A 82 -13.49 -12.24 -5.08
C GLU A 82 -14.80 -11.61 -4.62
N GLY A 83 -14.75 -10.75 -3.61
CA GLY A 83 -15.91 -10.00 -3.14
C GLY A 83 -16.51 -9.15 -4.25
N THR A 84 -15.67 -8.39 -4.96
CA THR A 84 -16.08 -7.51 -6.06
C THR A 84 -16.72 -8.30 -7.20
N VAL A 85 -16.10 -9.41 -7.62
CA VAL A 85 -16.63 -10.29 -8.66
C VAL A 85 -18.02 -10.81 -8.29
N ARG A 86 -18.21 -11.28 -7.05
CA ARG A 86 -19.52 -11.75 -6.59
C ARG A 86 -20.58 -10.65 -6.66
N LYS A 87 -20.24 -9.41 -6.28
CA LYS A 87 -21.17 -8.28 -6.35
C LYS A 87 -21.51 -7.89 -7.79
N LEU A 88 -20.53 -7.90 -8.71
CA LEU A 88 -20.79 -7.69 -10.13
C LEU A 88 -21.80 -8.72 -10.68
N VAL A 89 -21.61 -9.98 -10.33
CA VAL A 89 -22.46 -11.08 -10.83
C VAL A 89 -23.85 -11.07 -10.19
N TYR A 90 -23.92 -11.07 -8.86
CA TYR A 90 -25.19 -11.25 -8.13
C TYR A 90 -26.01 -9.96 -8.02
N ASP A 91 -25.37 -8.79 -7.92
CA ASP A 91 -26.08 -7.52 -7.67
C ASP A 91 -26.25 -6.70 -8.96
N LEU A 92 -25.32 -6.82 -9.91
CA LEU A 92 -25.29 -6.02 -11.15
C LEU A 92 -25.55 -6.84 -12.43
N GLY A 93 -25.78 -8.15 -12.31
CA GLY A 93 -26.19 -9.01 -13.42
C GLY A 93 -25.10 -9.27 -14.46
N TYR A 94 -23.82 -9.21 -14.06
CA TYR A 94 -22.72 -9.61 -14.93
C TYR A 94 -22.71 -11.14 -15.15
N PRO A 95 -22.05 -11.63 -16.22
CA PRO A 95 -22.03 -13.05 -16.57
C PRO A 95 -21.50 -13.95 -15.45
N GLN A 96 -22.10 -15.13 -15.26
CA GLN A 96 -21.75 -16.05 -14.18
C GLN A 96 -20.32 -16.60 -14.31
N GLU A 97 -19.78 -16.64 -15.53
CA GLU A 97 -18.42 -17.09 -15.83
C GLU A 97 -17.34 -16.27 -15.10
N LEU A 98 -17.66 -15.04 -14.68
CA LEU A 98 -16.75 -14.21 -13.88
C LEU A 98 -16.40 -14.88 -12.54
N LEU A 99 -17.29 -15.70 -11.98
CA LEU A 99 -17.06 -16.40 -10.70
C LEU A 99 -15.90 -17.43 -10.79
N GLU A 100 -15.55 -17.86 -12.00
CA GLU A 100 -14.47 -18.82 -12.25
C GLU A 100 -13.12 -18.12 -12.47
N TRP A 101 -13.09 -16.79 -12.46
CA TRP A 101 -11.87 -16.03 -12.72
C TRP A 101 -10.88 -16.12 -11.56
N ALA A 102 -9.61 -16.17 -11.94
CA ALA A 102 -8.49 -16.09 -11.01
C ALA A 102 -7.93 -14.66 -10.97
N PHE A 103 -7.34 -14.31 -9.83
CA PHE A 103 -6.65 -13.05 -9.61
C PHE A 103 -5.14 -13.27 -9.47
N ASP A 104 -4.36 -12.61 -10.32
CA ASP A 104 -2.91 -12.53 -10.17
C ASP A 104 -2.48 -11.17 -9.62
N TRP A 105 -2.23 -11.14 -8.31
CA TRP A 105 -1.80 -9.95 -7.58
C TRP A 105 -0.43 -9.40 -8.02
N LYS A 106 0.38 -10.17 -8.78
CA LYS A 106 1.70 -9.73 -9.26
C LYS A 106 1.65 -9.00 -10.59
N TYR A 107 0.53 -9.09 -11.31
CA TYR A 107 0.45 -8.61 -12.69
C TYR A 107 0.42 -7.08 -12.78
N MET A 108 -0.37 -6.43 -11.91
CA MET A 108 -0.53 -4.98 -11.91
C MET A 108 0.55 -4.30 -11.07
N VAL A 109 0.93 -3.08 -11.48
CA VAL A 109 1.88 -2.24 -10.76
C VAL A 109 1.28 -0.86 -10.51
N ARG A 110 1.69 -0.19 -9.42
CA ARG A 110 1.30 1.20 -9.16
C ARG A 110 1.84 2.15 -10.23
N GLY A 111 1.16 3.27 -10.41
CA GLY A 111 1.50 4.32 -11.36
C GLY A 111 0.98 4.08 -12.79
N LEU A 112 0.09 3.10 -12.96
CA LEU A 112 -0.65 2.90 -14.21
C LEU A 112 -1.83 3.87 -14.30
N VAL A 113 -2.33 4.08 -15.51
CA VAL A 113 -3.51 4.90 -15.79
C VAL A 113 -4.49 4.12 -16.64
N LEU A 114 -5.74 4.04 -16.21
CA LEU A 114 -6.81 3.39 -16.96
C LEU A 114 -7.51 4.40 -17.85
N ASP A 115 -7.60 4.13 -19.14
CA ASP A 115 -8.48 4.81 -20.10
C ASP A 115 -9.84 4.10 -20.08
N LYS A 116 -10.77 4.68 -19.32
CA LYS A 116 -12.09 4.08 -19.09
C LYS A 116 -12.94 4.08 -20.35
N LYS A 117 -12.70 5.02 -21.26
CA LYS A 117 -13.44 5.14 -22.52
C LYS A 117 -13.03 4.05 -23.51
N ARG A 118 -11.74 3.78 -23.61
CA ARG A 118 -11.17 2.87 -24.62
C ARG A 118 -10.83 1.48 -24.10
N GLY A 119 -10.97 1.22 -22.79
CA GLY A 119 -10.64 -0.08 -22.21
C GLY A 119 -9.14 -0.34 -22.10
N ASN A 120 -8.32 0.72 -22.01
CA ASN A 120 -6.87 0.58 -22.08
C ASN A 120 -6.19 0.83 -20.73
N ILE A 121 -5.03 0.21 -20.54
CA ILE A 121 -4.14 0.39 -19.39
C ILE A 121 -2.83 0.99 -19.89
N LEU A 122 -2.47 2.15 -19.35
CA LEU A 122 -1.39 2.98 -19.86
C LEU A 122 -0.27 3.07 -18.82
N LYS A 123 0.96 2.99 -19.31
CA LYS A 123 2.16 3.36 -18.54
C LYS A 123 2.83 4.55 -19.21
N MET A 124 2.85 5.66 -18.49
CA MET A 124 3.38 6.93 -18.99
C MET A 124 4.72 7.29 -18.35
N ASP A 125 5.47 8.15 -19.02
CA ASP A 125 6.60 8.83 -18.41
C ASP A 125 6.19 10.11 -17.66
N ARG A 126 7.16 10.77 -17.01
CA ARG A 126 6.97 12.04 -16.28
C ARG A 126 6.44 13.20 -17.14
N HIS A 127 6.48 13.09 -18.47
CA HIS A 127 5.99 14.10 -19.41
C HIS A 127 4.62 13.71 -20.01
N LYS A 128 3.95 12.70 -19.44
CA LYS A 128 2.66 12.16 -19.89
C LYS A 128 2.71 11.54 -21.30
N TYR A 129 3.88 11.06 -21.75
CA TYR A 129 3.95 10.24 -22.96
C TYR A 129 3.67 8.78 -22.66
N VAL A 130 2.73 8.18 -23.40
CA VAL A 130 2.38 6.75 -23.29
C VAL A 130 3.52 5.90 -23.83
N LYS A 131 4.26 5.22 -22.94
CA LYS A 131 5.36 4.31 -23.31
C LYS A 131 4.83 2.93 -23.63
N VAL A 132 3.94 2.42 -22.78
CA VAL A 132 3.34 1.09 -22.90
C VAL A 132 1.82 1.26 -22.78
N ALA A 133 1.07 0.53 -23.59
CA ALA A 133 -0.38 0.52 -23.56
C ALA A 133 -0.88 -0.90 -23.78
N TYR A 134 -1.86 -1.31 -22.99
CA TYR A 134 -2.55 -2.58 -23.11
C TYR A 134 -4.04 -2.32 -23.35
N HIS A 135 -4.67 -3.15 -24.16
CA HIS A 135 -6.13 -3.26 -24.25
C HIS A 135 -6.51 -4.59 -23.62
N GLY A 136 -7.19 -4.57 -22.47
CA GLY A 136 -7.27 -5.75 -21.61
C GLY A 136 -5.86 -6.25 -21.25
N PHE A 137 -5.55 -7.52 -21.56
CA PHE A 137 -4.20 -8.08 -21.41
C PHE A 137 -3.35 -8.11 -22.69
N ARG A 138 -3.89 -7.61 -23.81
CA ARG A 138 -3.16 -7.53 -25.08
C ARG A 138 -2.34 -6.24 -25.14
N GLU A 139 -1.02 -6.36 -25.29
CA GLU A 139 -0.18 -5.19 -25.55
C GLU A 139 -0.53 -4.57 -26.92
N MET A 140 -0.72 -3.25 -26.94
CA MET A 140 -1.01 -2.52 -28.17
C MET A 140 0.24 -2.34 -29.01
N LEU A 141 0.09 -2.47 -30.33
CA LEU A 141 1.18 -2.20 -31.26
C LEU A 141 1.54 -0.71 -31.26
N LYS A 142 2.75 -0.40 -31.73
CA LYS A 142 3.26 0.97 -31.73
C LYS A 142 2.38 1.90 -32.57
N GLU A 143 1.91 1.41 -33.71
CA GLU A 143 1.07 2.12 -34.67
C GLU A 143 -0.32 2.40 -34.08
N GLU A 144 -0.94 1.39 -33.44
CA GLU A 144 -2.23 1.53 -32.76
C GLU A 144 -2.15 2.55 -31.62
N LYS A 145 -1.09 2.44 -30.79
CA LYS A 145 -0.82 3.37 -29.69
C LYS A 145 -0.59 4.78 -30.20
N PHE A 146 0.19 4.95 -31.28
CA PHE A 146 0.45 6.27 -31.86
C PHE A 146 -0.81 6.87 -32.49
N GLY A 147 -1.62 6.08 -33.17
CA GLY A 147 -2.91 6.52 -33.69
C GLY A 147 -3.88 6.96 -32.59
N THR A 148 -3.83 6.30 -31.43
CA THR A 148 -4.74 6.56 -30.30
C THR A 148 -4.28 7.71 -29.41
N TYR A 149 -3.00 7.75 -29.04
CA TYR A 149 -2.42 8.64 -28.03
C TYR A 149 -1.28 9.53 -28.54
N GLY A 150 -0.87 9.37 -29.80
CA GLY A 150 0.25 10.10 -30.39
C GLY A 150 -0.10 11.50 -30.93
N ASN A 151 -1.39 11.85 -31.00
CA ASN A 151 -1.80 13.17 -31.47
C ASN A 151 -1.50 14.24 -30.42
N THR A 152 -0.41 14.98 -30.63
CA THR A 152 0.09 16.03 -29.72
C THR A 152 -0.77 17.30 -29.70
N LEU A 153 -1.72 17.46 -30.62
CA LEU A 153 -2.59 18.65 -30.67
C LEU A 153 -3.68 18.63 -29.59
N ILE A 154 -4.10 17.44 -29.17
CA ILE A 154 -5.02 17.23 -28.04
C ILE A 154 -4.21 16.50 -26.99
N ARG A 155 -3.52 17.25 -26.14
CA ARG A 155 -2.83 16.64 -25.01
C ARG A 155 -3.90 16.18 -24.01
N ASP A 156 -4.32 14.93 -24.13
CA ASP A 156 -5.18 14.30 -23.13
C ASP A 156 -4.58 14.59 -21.76
N ALA A 157 -5.39 15.14 -20.86
CA ALA A 157 -4.92 15.48 -19.53
C ALA A 157 -4.54 14.21 -18.76
N PHE A 158 -5.06 13.04 -19.17
CA PHE A 158 -4.93 11.75 -18.47
C PHE A 158 -5.38 11.83 -17.01
N ASP A 159 -6.32 12.73 -16.76
CA ASP A 159 -6.87 13.03 -15.45
C ASP A 159 -8.34 12.56 -15.41
N GLU A 160 -8.95 12.56 -14.23
CA GLU A 160 -10.38 12.25 -14.07
C GLU A 160 -11.25 13.31 -14.77
N PRO A 161 -12.47 12.97 -15.27
CA PRO A 161 -13.21 11.71 -15.09
C PRO A 161 -13.04 10.67 -16.18
N GLU A 162 -12.31 10.91 -17.26
CA GLU A 162 -12.15 9.92 -18.35
C GLU A 162 -11.09 8.88 -18.05
N TYR A 163 -10.09 9.24 -17.24
CA TYR A 163 -9.02 8.36 -16.81
C TYR A 163 -9.15 8.02 -15.32
N ALA A 164 -8.49 6.96 -14.88
CA ALA A 164 -8.33 6.65 -13.46
C ALA A 164 -6.85 6.35 -13.16
N LEU A 165 -6.32 6.97 -12.11
CA LEU A 165 -4.94 6.78 -11.68
C LEU A 165 -4.86 5.60 -10.71
N ILE A 166 -3.93 4.68 -10.95
CA ILE A 166 -3.69 3.52 -10.07
C ILE A 166 -2.56 3.86 -9.10
N ASP A 167 -2.90 4.62 -8.06
CA ASP A 167 -1.96 5.14 -7.07
C ASP A 167 -1.99 4.38 -5.73
N THR A 168 -3.12 3.78 -5.38
CA THR A 168 -3.27 2.94 -4.18
C THR A 168 -3.02 1.45 -4.48
N LEU A 169 -2.74 0.64 -3.43
CA LEU A 169 -2.63 -0.82 -3.58
C LEU A 169 -4.02 -1.44 -3.82
N PHE A 170 -5.08 -0.88 -3.21
CA PHE A 170 -6.46 -1.31 -3.45
C PHE A 170 -6.87 -1.22 -4.93
N SER A 171 -6.38 -0.22 -5.65
CA SER A 171 -6.68 0.00 -7.07
C SER A 171 -6.03 -1.03 -8.00
N LEU A 172 -5.08 -1.84 -7.55
CA LEU A 172 -4.45 -2.87 -8.39
C LEU A 172 -5.41 -3.99 -8.77
N ALA A 173 -6.20 -4.48 -7.81
CA ALA A 173 -7.19 -5.51 -8.04
C ALA A 173 -8.29 -5.02 -9.01
N GLU A 174 -8.70 -3.75 -8.89
CA GLU A 174 -9.65 -3.12 -9.80
C GLU A 174 -9.12 -3.00 -11.22
N ALA A 175 -7.87 -2.58 -11.38
CA ALA A 175 -7.22 -2.49 -12.69
C ALA A 175 -7.12 -3.87 -13.36
N TYR A 176 -6.77 -4.90 -12.59
CA TYR A 176 -6.72 -6.28 -13.07
C TYR A 176 -8.10 -6.78 -13.52
N LEU A 177 -9.13 -6.59 -12.68
CA LEU A 177 -10.49 -6.97 -13.01
C LEU A 177 -11.02 -6.20 -14.23
N PHE A 178 -10.69 -4.91 -14.34
CA PHE A 178 -11.04 -4.12 -15.51
C PHE A 178 -10.41 -4.69 -16.79
N ALA A 179 -9.14 -5.11 -16.75
CA ALA A 179 -8.47 -5.76 -17.88
C ALA A 179 -9.20 -7.04 -18.30
N GLN A 180 -9.56 -7.90 -17.34
CA GLN A 180 -10.32 -9.13 -17.60
C GLN A 180 -11.69 -8.85 -18.21
N LEU A 181 -12.42 -7.85 -17.72
CA LEU A 181 -13.72 -7.46 -18.27
C LEU A 181 -13.60 -6.96 -19.70
N VAL A 182 -12.57 -6.16 -20.01
CA VAL A 182 -12.30 -5.69 -21.38
C VAL A 182 -12.10 -6.88 -22.31
N ASP A 183 -11.18 -7.80 -21.97
CA ASP A 183 -10.93 -8.98 -22.80
C ASP A 183 -12.16 -9.87 -22.93
N PHE A 184 -12.90 -10.09 -21.85
CA PHE A 184 -14.09 -10.93 -21.88
C PHE A 184 -15.20 -10.32 -22.74
N LYS A 185 -15.40 -9.00 -22.65
CA LYS A 185 -16.38 -8.24 -23.44
C LYS A 185 -16.09 -8.32 -24.93
N ASP A 186 -14.83 -8.15 -25.31
CA ASP A 186 -14.41 -8.16 -26.71
C ASP A 186 -14.55 -9.55 -27.34
N ASN A 187 -14.28 -10.60 -26.56
CA ASN A 187 -14.39 -11.98 -27.03
C ASN A 187 -15.83 -12.53 -26.98
N ASN A 188 -16.74 -11.90 -26.22
CA ASN A 188 -18.11 -12.38 -26.02
C ASN A 188 -19.15 -11.26 -26.24
N PRO A 189 -19.27 -10.71 -27.47
CA PRO A 189 -20.26 -9.69 -27.76
C PRO A 189 -21.68 -10.23 -27.48
N GLY A 190 -22.45 -9.49 -26.66
CA GLY A 190 -23.84 -9.83 -26.31
C GLY A 190 -24.04 -10.55 -24.98
N LYS A 191 -22.97 -10.95 -24.26
CA LYS A 191 -23.09 -11.50 -22.90
C LYS A 191 -23.21 -10.43 -21.81
N PHE A 192 -22.82 -9.20 -22.12
CA PHE A 192 -22.88 -8.09 -21.17
C PHE A 192 -24.25 -7.40 -21.21
N PRO A 193 -24.69 -6.78 -20.08
CA PRO A 193 -25.90 -5.98 -20.05
C PRO A 193 -25.93 -4.93 -21.18
N GLU A 194 -27.10 -4.66 -21.75
CA GLU A 194 -27.24 -3.65 -22.80
C GLU A 194 -26.72 -2.28 -22.33
N GLY A 195 -25.85 -1.67 -23.14
CA GLY A 195 -25.22 -0.39 -22.83
C GLY A 195 -24.10 -0.44 -21.79
N ALA A 196 -23.56 -1.61 -21.45
CA ALA A 196 -22.34 -1.73 -20.64
C ALA A 196 -21.09 -1.45 -21.49
N ASP A 197 -20.74 -0.18 -21.67
CA ASP A 197 -19.44 0.21 -22.24
C ASP A 197 -18.31 0.08 -21.21
N TYR A 198 -17.04 0.23 -21.64
CA TYR A 198 -15.89 0.12 -20.73
C TYR A 198 -15.98 1.11 -19.56
N ALA A 199 -16.49 2.32 -19.80
CA ALA A 199 -16.59 3.34 -18.78
C ALA A 199 -17.59 2.95 -17.68
N ARG A 200 -18.75 2.40 -18.08
CA ARG A 200 -19.73 1.84 -17.17
C ARG A 200 -19.20 0.62 -16.43
N MET A 201 -18.47 -0.28 -17.08
CA MET A 201 -17.84 -1.42 -16.40
C MET A 201 -16.88 -0.97 -15.31
N TYR A 202 -16.05 0.05 -15.56
CA TYR A 202 -15.18 0.60 -14.52
C TYR A 202 -15.99 1.21 -13.36
N LYS A 203 -17.07 1.94 -13.67
CA LYS A 203 -17.95 2.51 -12.65
C LYS A 203 -18.59 1.41 -11.78
N ASP A 204 -19.03 0.33 -12.40
CA ASP A 204 -19.64 -0.82 -11.73
C ASP A 204 -18.61 -1.55 -10.86
N ILE A 205 -17.37 -1.71 -11.31
CA ILE A 205 -16.26 -2.22 -10.48
C ILE A 205 -16.08 -1.34 -9.24
N ARG A 206 -15.97 -0.01 -9.40
CA ARG A 206 -15.77 0.89 -8.26
C ARG A 206 -16.94 0.85 -7.29
N ALA A 207 -18.16 0.81 -7.79
CA ALA A 207 -19.34 0.65 -6.96
C ALA A 207 -19.33 -0.68 -6.19
N ALA A 208 -18.96 -1.79 -6.83
CA ALA A 208 -18.86 -3.11 -6.20
C ALA A 208 -17.74 -3.16 -5.13
N VAL A 209 -16.59 -2.54 -5.38
CA VAL A 209 -15.51 -2.41 -4.39
C VAL A 209 -15.97 -1.58 -3.20
N ASP A 210 -16.59 -0.42 -3.44
CA ASP A 210 -17.12 0.42 -2.37
C ASP A 210 -18.14 -0.32 -1.52
N LEU A 211 -19.03 -1.11 -2.16
CA LEU A 211 -19.99 -1.96 -1.46
C LEU A 211 -19.30 -3.01 -0.59
N CYS A 212 -18.26 -3.69 -1.09
CA CYS A 212 -17.49 -4.66 -0.29
C CYS A 212 -16.82 -4.03 0.94
N HIS A 213 -16.42 -2.76 0.86
CA HIS A 213 -15.85 -2.03 1.99
C HIS A 213 -16.92 -1.55 2.99
N ARG A 214 -18.14 -1.23 2.50
CA ARG A 214 -19.26 -0.72 3.30
C ARG A 214 -20.08 -1.82 3.97
N ASP A 215 -20.38 -2.91 3.28
CA ASP A 215 -21.20 -4.02 3.80
C ASP A 215 -20.47 -4.85 4.87
N GLY A 216 -19.18 -4.59 5.07
CA GLY A 216 -18.37 -5.20 6.11
C GLY A 216 -17.88 -6.60 5.77
N THR A 217 -18.15 -7.12 4.57
CA THR A 217 -17.70 -8.46 4.15
C THR A 217 -16.19 -8.61 4.31
N LEU A 218 -15.42 -7.64 3.80
CA LEU A 218 -13.97 -7.62 3.94
C LEU A 218 -13.53 -7.55 5.42
N LYS A 219 -14.18 -6.64 6.16
CA LYS A 219 -13.85 -6.33 7.55
C LYS A 219 -14.09 -7.53 8.47
N GLN A 220 -15.19 -8.24 8.28
CA GLN A 220 -15.55 -9.44 9.05
C GLN A 220 -14.56 -10.58 8.82
N MET A 221 -14.11 -10.78 7.57
CA MET A 221 -13.14 -11.81 7.26
C MET A 221 -11.77 -11.51 7.86
N VAL A 222 -11.31 -10.25 7.76
CA VAL A 222 -10.07 -9.81 8.41
C VAL A 222 -10.18 -9.91 9.93
N ALA A 223 -11.32 -9.56 10.52
CA ALA A 223 -11.53 -9.63 11.96
C ALA A 223 -11.44 -11.05 12.54
N LYS A 224 -11.87 -12.06 11.77
CA LYS A 224 -11.81 -13.47 12.18
C LYS A 224 -10.37 -13.98 12.26
N ASP A 225 -9.52 -13.57 11.32
CA ASP A 225 -8.11 -13.99 11.28
C ASP A 225 -7.21 -12.88 10.70
N PRO A 226 -6.87 -11.85 11.50
CA PRO A 226 -6.08 -10.73 11.00
C PRO A 226 -4.70 -11.14 10.50
N LYS A 227 -4.09 -12.18 11.09
CA LYS A 227 -2.74 -12.67 10.76
C LYS A 227 -2.65 -13.23 9.34
N ARG A 228 -3.75 -13.76 8.81
CA ARG A 228 -3.84 -14.20 7.41
C ARG A 228 -3.74 -13.04 6.42
N TYR A 229 -4.19 -11.84 6.78
CA TYR A 229 -4.34 -10.71 5.87
C TYR A 229 -3.34 -9.58 6.11
N ILE A 230 -2.81 -9.45 7.32
CA ILE A 230 -1.94 -8.35 7.72
C ILE A 230 -0.59 -8.91 8.17
N ASN A 231 0.49 -8.26 7.74
CA ASN A 231 1.84 -8.58 8.19
C ASN A 231 2.03 -8.18 9.65
N GLU A 232 2.59 -9.08 10.46
CA GLU A 232 2.99 -8.77 11.82
C GLU A 232 4.29 -7.96 11.79
N ASP A 233 4.29 -6.79 12.43
CA ASP A 233 5.48 -5.97 12.62
C ASP A 233 5.62 -5.57 14.09
N THR A 234 6.59 -6.18 14.76
CA THR A 234 6.88 -5.95 16.17
C THR A 234 7.54 -4.61 16.45
N LEU A 235 7.96 -3.87 15.41
CA LEU A 235 8.63 -2.58 15.52
C LEU A 235 7.66 -1.39 15.55
N ILE A 236 6.37 -1.59 15.24
CA ILE A 236 5.35 -0.52 15.26
C ILE A 236 5.26 0.11 16.66
N VAL A 237 5.07 -0.69 17.70
CA VAL A 237 4.94 -0.18 19.08
C VAL A 237 6.22 0.51 19.56
N PRO A 238 7.43 -0.07 19.40
CA PRO A 238 8.69 0.63 19.67
C PRO A 238 8.82 1.97 18.93
N MET A 239 8.45 2.02 17.65
CA MET A 239 8.50 3.24 16.83
C MET A 239 7.57 4.33 17.38
N LEU A 240 6.32 3.99 17.70
CA LEU A 240 5.35 4.93 18.27
C LEU A 240 5.82 5.46 19.63
N LYS A 241 6.34 4.58 20.50
CA LYS A 241 6.93 4.97 21.79
C LYS A 241 8.12 5.90 21.61
N MET A 242 9.01 5.62 20.66
CA MET A 242 10.16 6.47 20.37
C MET A 242 9.73 7.87 19.96
N LEU A 243 8.75 8.00 19.07
CA LEU A 243 8.24 9.31 18.65
C LEU A 243 7.63 10.08 19.82
N ARG A 244 6.83 9.43 20.66
CA ARG A 244 6.26 10.08 21.86
C ARG A 244 7.34 10.49 22.87
N ASN A 245 8.28 9.61 23.18
CA ASN A 245 9.39 9.87 24.09
C ASN A 245 10.29 11.03 23.62
N SER A 246 10.30 11.30 22.31
CA SER A 246 11.01 12.44 21.74
C SER A 246 10.28 13.79 21.89
N GLY A 247 9.14 13.82 22.60
CA GLY A 247 8.32 15.01 22.83
C GLY A 247 7.41 15.37 21.65
N ARG A 248 7.23 14.47 20.68
CA ARG A 248 6.36 14.70 19.51
C ARG A 248 4.97 14.16 19.78
N SER A 249 3.96 14.90 19.34
CA SER A 249 2.59 14.39 19.31
C SER A 249 2.42 13.35 18.21
N THR A 250 1.62 12.32 18.46
CA THR A 250 1.30 11.29 17.47
C THR A 250 -0.19 11.27 17.22
N PHE A 251 -0.61 11.16 15.97
CA PHE A 251 -2.03 11.08 15.65
C PHE A 251 -2.31 10.10 14.51
N LEU A 252 -3.49 9.47 14.56
CA LEU A 252 -3.98 8.54 13.55
C LEU A 252 -5.12 9.19 12.77
N VAL A 253 -5.03 9.20 11.45
CA VAL A 253 -6.11 9.65 10.55
C VAL A 253 -6.34 8.57 9.52
N THR A 254 -7.48 7.90 9.59
CA THR A 254 -7.81 6.82 8.66
C THR A 254 -9.22 6.99 8.07
N ASN A 255 -9.37 6.54 6.83
CA ASN A 255 -10.64 6.44 6.15
C ASN A 255 -11.49 5.27 6.68
N SER A 256 -10.85 4.29 7.32
CA SER A 256 -11.52 3.16 7.95
C SER A 256 -12.42 3.61 9.11
N LEU A 257 -13.55 2.92 9.27
CA LEU A 257 -14.48 3.14 10.38
C LEU A 257 -13.91 2.59 11.69
N TRP A 258 -14.35 3.18 12.81
CA TRP A 258 -13.89 2.86 14.17
C TRP A 258 -13.81 1.37 14.47
N ASP A 259 -14.86 0.60 14.18
CA ASP A 259 -14.92 -0.82 14.54
C ASP A 259 -13.79 -1.62 13.86
N TYR A 260 -13.52 -1.31 12.60
CA TYR A 260 -12.44 -1.94 11.85
C TYR A 260 -11.07 -1.47 12.33
N THR A 261 -10.92 -0.16 12.53
CA THR A 261 -9.68 0.44 13.08
C THR A 261 -9.32 -0.19 14.42
N ASN A 262 -10.29 -0.37 15.31
CA ASN A 262 -10.04 -0.97 16.61
C ASN A 262 -9.52 -2.41 16.48
N ILE A 263 -10.09 -3.21 15.59
CA ILE A 263 -9.65 -4.60 15.35
C ILE A 263 -8.22 -4.64 14.81
N VAL A 264 -7.92 -3.84 13.79
CA VAL A 264 -6.60 -3.79 13.15
C VAL A 264 -5.55 -3.28 14.13
N MET A 265 -5.84 -2.21 14.87
CA MET A 265 -4.89 -1.64 15.83
C MET A 265 -4.66 -2.55 17.04
N ASN A 266 -5.67 -3.29 17.50
CA ASN A 266 -5.48 -4.34 18.50
C ASN A 266 -4.57 -5.47 17.98
N PHE A 267 -4.63 -5.78 16.68
CA PHE A 267 -3.71 -6.76 16.09
C PHE A 267 -2.27 -6.22 16.00
N LEU A 268 -2.09 -4.98 15.54
CA LEU A 268 -0.77 -4.37 15.35
C LEU A 268 -0.06 -4.01 16.67
N CYS A 269 -0.83 -3.55 17.66
CA CYS A 269 -0.31 -3.09 18.95
C CYS A 269 -0.51 -4.11 20.08
N GLY A 270 -1.26 -5.18 19.84
CA GLY A 270 -1.51 -6.22 20.82
C GLY A 270 -0.20 -6.89 21.22
N SER A 271 0.07 -6.94 22.53
CA SER A 271 1.17 -7.74 23.05
C SER A 271 0.92 -9.20 22.69
N GLY A 272 1.97 -9.93 22.28
CA GLY A 272 1.90 -11.32 21.79
C GLY A 272 1.44 -12.38 22.81
N ALA A 273 0.56 -12.04 23.75
CA ALA A 273 -0.08 -12.97 24.65
C ALA A 273 -0.99 -13.91 23.85
N LEU A 274 -0.40 -15.07 23.55
CA LEU A 274 -0.96 -16.29 22.97
C LEU A 274 -2.08 -16.94 23.80
N ASP A 275 -2.82 -16.19 24.61
CA ASP A 275 -3.98 -16.73 25.32
C ASP A 275 -5.25 -16.38 24.55
N GLY A 276 -5.92 -17.43 24.09
CA GLY A 276 -7.02 -17.47 23.12
C GLY A 276 -8.32 -16.75 23.48
N ARG A 277 -8.24 -15.60 24.15
CA ARG A 277 -9.32 -14.62 24.32
C ARG A 277 -8.75 -13.22 24.14
N ARG A 278 -8.45 -12.83 22.89
CA ARG A 278 -8.20 -11.42 22.52
C ARG A 278 -9.46 -10.61 22.82
N LYS A 279 -9.57 -10.05 24.02
CA LYS A 279 -10.49 -8.93 24.25
C LYS A 279 -9.95 -7.77 23.42
N CYS A 280 -10.69 -7.36 22.39
CA CYS A 280 -10.46 -6.06 21.79
C CYS A 280 -10.56 -5.02 22.92
N ASN A 281 -9.47 -4.33 23.20
CA ASN A 281 -9.44 -3.27 24.18
C ASN A 281 -9.05 -1.96 23.49
N PHE A 282 -8.87 -0.90 24.26
CA PHE A 282 -8.53 0.42 23.75
C PHE A 282 -7.10 0.82 24.12
N ASP A 283 -6.24 -0.14 24.49
CA ASP A 283 -4.89 0.14 24.99
C ASP A 283 -3.99 0.76 23.92
N TRP A 284 -4.22 0.43 22.65
CA TRP A 284 -3.49 1.02 21.52
C TRP A 284 -3.71 2.53 21.41
N LEU A 285 -4.82 3.07 21.94
CA LEU A 285 -5.09 4.51 21.95
C LEU A 285 -4.03 5.28 22.74
N GLN A 286 -3.38 4.65 23.73
CA GLN A 286 -2.32 5.30 24.51
C GLN A 286 -1.12 5.74 23.63
N TYR A 287 -1.00 5.19 22.43
CA TYR A 287 0.06 5.53 21.47
C TYR A 287 -0.28 6.73 20.59
N PHE A 288 -1.48 7.29 20.67
CA PHE A 288 -1.91 8.45 19.89
C PHE A 288 -2.52 9.52 20.80
N ASP A 289 -2.22 10.79 20.54
CA ASP A 289 -2.85 11.93 21.20
C ASP A 289 -4.21 12.25 20.57
N VAL A 290 -4.36 11.98 19.26
CA VAL A 290 -5.61 12.16 18.51
C VAL A 290 -5.83 10.98 17.56
N VAL A 291 -7.07 10.48 17.50
CA VAL A 291 -7.49 9.45 16.56
C VAL A 291 -8.74 9.92 15.81
N ILE A 292 -8.65 9.96 14.49
CA ILE A 292 -9.72 10.33 13.57
C ILE A 292 -10.00 9.14 12.66
N THR A 293 -11.24 8.65 12.67
CA THR A 293 -11.70 7.52 11.84
C THR A 293 -12.83 7.95 10.91
N GLY A 294 -13.06 7.19 9.83
CA GLY A 294 -14.15 7.43 8.90
C GLY A 294 -14.06 8.74 8.12
N ARG A 295 -12.85 9.25 7.86
CA ARG A 295 -12.65 10.58 7.23
C ARG A 295 -13.40 10.75 5.89
N LEU A 296 -13.49 9.71 5.07
CA LEU A 296 -14.22 9.73 3.79
C LEU A 296 -15.75 9.64 3.95
N CYS A 297 -16.29 9.25 5.10
CA CYS A 297 -17.73 9.25 5.36
C CYS A 297 -18.30 10.65 5.65
N PHE A 298 -17.44 11.66 5.79
CA PHE A 298 -17.82 13.06 6.11
C PHE A 298 -17.66 14.02 4.93
N LEU A 299 -17.37 13.54 3.72
CA LEU A 299 -17.40 14.39 2.53
C LEU A 299 -18.81 14.29 1.89
N PRO A 300 -19.54 15.42 1.75
CA PRO A 300 -20.90 15.45 1.23
C PRO A 300 -21.00 15.06 -0.24
#